data_AF-A0A1M7TQJ0-F1
#
_entry.id   AF-A0A1M7TQJ0-F1
#
_cell.length_a   1.000
_cell.length_b   1.000
_cell.length_c   1.000
_cell.angle_alpha   90.00
_cell.angle_beta   90.00
_cell.angle_gamma   90.00
#
_symmetry.space_group_name_H-M   'P 1'
#
loop_
_entity.id
_entity.type
_entity.pdbx_description
1 polymer ?
#
loop_
_entity_poly.entity_id
_entity_poly.type
_entity_poly.pdbx_seq_one_letter_code
_entity_poly.pdbx_strand_id
1 'polypeptide(L)'
;MKDKRILLCLGGLCCLCALFVFMGFGTNIATAQAQKDAAAAKTEKAQGRADRITLGLTQKKGLELPAVTFFHDKHTDAMSKAQKSCDSCHESSKDSQSINFGFKSVSNSMSYDEAKNFYHAKCVGCHVEAMKLDKTIKAPVLTQCRSCHSTRSEVAVAFKPGKMSEDSHMTHQESPNIPPLKDQDTNCGVCHHTFDAQAKKLVADDGNGANCNSCHTKVDQQLADGSKPMSLKKASHMSCVSCHYNTAKNAAEGSTAKTAPYTCNSCHGQGA
;
A
#
# COMPACT_ATOMS: atom_id res chain seq x y z
N MET A 1 65.89 -31.16 58.92
CA MET A 1 64.75 -32.08 58.78
C MET A 1 63.68 -31.41 57.92
N LYS A 2 63.42 -32.01 56.75
CA LYS A 2 62.26 -31.90 55.84
C LYS A 2 61.85 -30.54 55.21
N ASP A 3 62.26 -30.45 53.95
CA ASP A 3 61.71 -29.83 52.73
C ASP A 3 60.27 -29.30 52.66
N LYS A 4 60.14 -28.17 51.94
CA LYS A 4 59.32 -27.91 50.72
C LYS A 4 59.39 -26.40 50.44
N ARG A 5 60.21 -25.83 49.54
CA ARG A 5 60.24 -25.87 48.06
C ARG A 5 58.88 -25.69 47.36
N ILE A 6 58.80 -24.58 46.61
CA ILE A 6 58.08 -24.36 45.33
C ILE A 6 56.62 -23.87 45.45
N LEU A 7 56.34 -22.61 45.07
CA LEU A 7 55.87 -22.24 43.72
C LEU A 7 55.51 -20.72 43.68
N LEU A 8 56.41 -19.92 43.07
CA LEU A 8 56.06 -18.66 42.43
C LEU A 8 55.31 -18.95 41.12
N CYS A 9 54.57 -17.96 40.62
CA CYS A 9 53.90 -17.87 39.31
C CYS A 9 52.46 -18.39 39.26
N LEU A 10 51.49 -17.47 39.36
CA LEU A 10 50.22 -17.45 38.61
C LEU A 10 49.43 -16.18 38.95
N GLY A 11 50.04 -15.02 38.69
CA GLY A 11 49.40 -13.71 38.83
C GLY A 11 49.57 -12.94 37.53
N GLY A 12 48.75 -13.23 36.53
CA GLY A 12 48.82 -12.50 35.26
C GLY A 12 48.26 -13.23 34.04
N LEU A 13 47.05 -13.80 34.11
CA LEU A 13 46.38 -14.28 32.88
C LEU A 13 44.85 -14.37 32.99
N CYS A 14 44.18 -13.41 33.64
CA CYS A 14 42.70 -13.40 33.69
C CYS A 14 42.01 -12.10 33.26
N CYS A 15 42.73 -11.03 32.89
CA CYS A 15 42.09 -9.74 32.56
C CYS A 15 42.12 -9.34 31.07
N LEU A 16 42.55 -10.21 30.15
CA LEU A 16 42.64 -9.86 28.72
C LEU A 16 41.71 -10.65 27.77
N CYS A 17 40.94 -11.62 28.26
CA CYS A 17 39.99 -12.36 27.41
C CYS A 17 38.53 -11.86 27.48
N ALA A 18 38.19 -10.97 28.43
CA ALA A 18 36.82 -10.48 28.59
C ALA A 18 36.46 -9.26 27.71
N LEU A 19 37.44 -8.64 27.01
CA LEU A 19 37.20 -7.45 26.18
C LEU A 19 37.02 -7.73 24.68
N PHE A 20 37.21 -8.96 24.21
CA PHE A 20 37.10 -9.29 22.77
C PHE A 20 35.81 -10.03 22.36
N VAL A 21 34.94 -10.43 23.30
CA VAL A 21 33.72 -11.19 22.96
C VAL A 21 32.51 -10.29 22.66
N PHE A 22 32.52 -9.01 23.07
CA PHE A 22 31.40 -8.09 22.80
C PHE A 22 31.50 -7.30 21.48
N MET A 23 32.66 -7.27 20.81
CA MET A 23 32.79 -6.59 19.51
C MET A 23 32.45 -7.47 18.29
N GLY A 24 32.29 -8.79 18.47
CA GLY A 24 32.01 -9.74 17.39
C GLY A 24 30.53 -9.97 17.07
N PHE A 25 29.60 -9.65 17.96
CA PHE A 25 28.18 -9.89 17.72
C PHE A 25 27.46 -8.73 17.01
N GLY A 26 27.90 -7.49 17.21
CA GLY A 26 27.27 -6.31 16.61
C GLY A 26 27.54 -6.14 15.10
N THR A 27 28.72 -6.55 14.62
CA THR A 27 29.09 -6.49 13.20
C THR A 27 28.33 -7.52 12.37
N ASN A 28 28.16 -8.74 12.88
CA ASN A 28 27.49 -9.83 12.17
C ASN A 28 26.00 -9.57 11.89
N ILE A 29 25.28 -8.89 12.80
CA ILE A 29 23.84 -8.60 12.63
C ILE A 29 23.63 -7.52 11.57
N ALA A 30 24.44 -6.45 11.58
CA ALA A 30 24.36 -5.39 10.58
C ALA A 30 24.70 -5.88 9.17
N THR A 31 25.71 -6.77 9.04
CA THR A 31 26.06 -7.39 7.76
C THR A 31 24.96 -8.34 7.27
N ALA A 32 24.33 -9.11 8.15
CA ALA A 32 23.23 -10.00 7.80
C ALA A 32 21.98 -9.24 7.32
N GLN A 33 21.64 -8.10 7.95
CA GLN A 33 20.52 -7.26 7.51
C GLN A 33 20.80 -6.63 6.13
N ALA A 34 21.99 -6.07 5.93
CA ALA A 34 22.39 -5.49 4.64
C ALA A 34 22.40 -6.54 3.51
N GLN A 35 22.80 -7.78 3.80
CA GLN A 35 22.74 -8.89 2.86
C GLN A 35 21.29 -9.29 2.51
N LYS A 36 20.38 -9.31 3.49
CA LYS A 36 18.94 -9.54 3.26
C LYS A 36 18.32 -8.43 2.42
N ASP A 37 18.61 -7.17 2.72
CA ASP A 37 18.09 -6.01 1.97
C ASP A 37 18.60 -6.01 0.52
N ALA A 38 19.88 -6.37 0.32
CA ALA A 38 20.46 -6.50 -1.02
C ALA A 38 19.86 -7.67 -1.82
N ALA A 39 19.59 -8.81 -1.15
CA ALA A 39 18.93 -9.95 -1.77
C ALA A 39 17.45 -9.65 -2.12
N ALA A 40 16.74 -8.95 -1.23
CA ALA A 40 15.37 -8.47 -1.48
C ALA A 40 15.33 -7.50 -2.67
N ALA A 41 16.26 -6.53 -2.72
CA ALA A 41 16.37 -5.58 -3.83
C ALA A 41 16.69 -6.26 -5.18
N LYS A 42 17.55 -7.29 -5.17
CA LYS A 42 17.84 -8.09 -6.38
C LYS A 42 16.63 -8.91 -6.84
N THR A 43 15.89 -9.50 -5.89
CA THR A 43 14.68 -10.28 -6.18
C THR A 43 13.55 -9.39 -6.71
N GLU A 44 13.34 -8.21 -6.10
CA GLU A 44 12.39 -7.18 -6.55
C GLU A 44 12.70 -6.69 -7.98
N LYS A 45 13.99 -6.48 -8.29
CA LYS A 45 14.44 -6.08 -9.63
C LYS A 45 14.21 -7.17 -10.68
N ALA A 46 14.31 -8.45 -10.29
CA ALA A 46 14.11 -9.60 -11.19
C ALA A 46 12.62 -9.93 -11.41
N GLN A 47 11.77 -9.82 -10.38
CA GLN A 47 10.35 -10.17 -10.45
C GLN A 47 9.46 -9.02 -10.94
N GLY A 48 9.95 -7.78 -10.85
CA GLY A 48 9.18 -6.57 -11.15
C GLY A 48 8.13 -6.25 -10.09
N ARG A 49 7.41 -5.13 -10.27
CA ARG A 49 6.43 -4.64 -9.30
C ARG A 49 5.08 -4.29 -9.90
N ALA A 50 4.03 -4.51 -9.11
CA ALA A 50 2.66 -4.15 -9.45
C ALA A 50 2.17 -2.84 -8.81
N ASP A 51 2.94 -2.26 -7.88
CA ASP A 51 2.56 -1.08 -7.08
C ASP A 51 2.94 0.26 -7.70
N ARG A 52 3.37 0.26 -8.97
CA ARG A 52 3.84 1.47 -9.64
C ARG A 52 2.68 2.33 -10.13
N ILE A 53 2.59 3.54 -9.60
CA ILE A 53 1.63 4.58 -10.00
C ILE A 53 2.40 5.73 -10.66
N THR A 54 1.94 6.14 -11.84
CA THR A 54 2.46 7.35 -12.50
C THR A 54 1.61 8.54 -12.07
N LEU A 55 2.21 9.49 -11.35
CA LEU A 55 1.56 10.73 -10.92
C LEU A 55 1.90 11.86 -11.91
N GLY A 56 0.91 12.29 -12.67
CA GLY A 56 1.02 13.41 -13.60
C GLY A 56 -0.13 14.40 -13.42
N LEU A 57 0.18 15.69 -13.44
CA LEU A 57 -0.83 16.75 -13.41
C LEU A 57 -1.48 16.88 -14.79
N THR A 58 -2.80 16.75 -14.86
CA THR A 58 -3.57 16.84 -16.11
C THR A 58 -3.96 18.27 -16.47
N GLN A 59 -3.72 19.23 -15.57
CA GLN A 59 -4.08 20.65 -15.70
C GLN A 59 -3.26 21.38 -16.78
N LYS A 60 -2.14 20.82 -17.24
CA LYS A 60 -1.26 21.44 -18.25
C LYS A 60 -0.90 20.43 -19.34
N LYS A 61 -1.00 20.86 -20.60
CA LYS A 61 -0.54 20.06 -21.75
C LYS A 61 0.99 20.09 -21.77
N GLY A 62 1.60 18.93 -21.54
CA GLY A 62 3.05 18.79 -21.44
C GLY A 62 3.56 19.17 -20.04
N LEU A 63 4.33 18.26 -19.44
CA LEU A 63 4.96 18.47 -18.14
C LEU A 63 6.39 18.99 -18.33
N GLU A 64 6.80 19.94 -17.47
CA GLU A 64 8.17 20.48 -17.45
C GLU A 64 9.21 19.43 -17.04
N LEU A 65 8.79 18.46 -16.22
CA LEU A 65 9.56 17.30 -15.81
C LEU A 65 8.75 16.02 -16.10
N PRO A 66 9.41 14.86 -16.22
CA PRO A 66 8.71 13.58 -16.31
C PRO A 66 7.70 13.41 -15.18
N ALA A 67 6.59 12.70 -15.43
CA ALA A 67 5.66 12.32 -14.39
C ALA A 67 6.36 11.56 -13.24
N VAL A 68 5.88 11.73 -12.02
CA VAL A 68 6.51 11.10 -10.85
C VAL A 68 6.18 9.61 -10.85
N THR A 69 7.22 8.79 -10.67
CA THR A 69 7.03 7.36 -10.43
C THR A 69 6.85 7.13 -8.95
N PHE A 70 5.64 6.75 -8.54
CA PHE A 70 5.28 6.45 -7.16
C PHE A 70 5.12 4.95 -6.97
N PHE A 71 5.54 4.42 -5.83
CA PHE A 71 5.46 3.00 -5.51
C PHE A 71 4.64 2.82 -4.24
N HIS A 72 3.39 2.44 -4.43
CA HIS A 72 2.37 2.53 -3.39
C HIS A 72 2.63 1.56 -2.24
N ASP A 73 3.04 0.32 -2.54
CA ASP A 73 3.28 -0.69 -1.51
C ASP A 73 4.52 -0.33 -0.68
N LYS A 74 5.55 0.27 -1.30
CA LYS A 74 6.69 0.83 -0.55
C LYS A 74 6.26 1.88 0.48
N HIS A 75 5.30 2.72 0.14
CA HIS A 75 4.79 3.72 1.07
C HIS A 75 3.93 3.07 2.15
N THR A 76 3.00 2.16 1.81
CA THR A 76 2.16 1.51 2.81
C THR A 76 2.97 0.66 3.80
N ASP A 77 4.04 0.00 3.35
CA ASP A 77 4.94 -0.75 4.23
C ASP A 77 5.67 0.17 5.22
N ALA A 78 6.16 1.33 4.76
CA ALA A 78 6.78 2.32 5.62
C ALA A 78 5.78 2.92 6.63
N MET A 79 4.55 3.16 6.18
CA MET A 79 3.47 3.70 7.03
C MET A 79 3.02 2.70 8.08
N SER A 80 2.90 1.41 7.74
CA SER A 80 2.58 0.34 8.69
C SER A 80 3.63 0.22 9.79
N LYS A 81 4.93 0.28 9.43
CA LYS A 81 6.03 0.30 10.41
C LYS A 81 6.00 1.52 11.33
N ALA A 82 5.52 2.65 10.81
CA ALA A 82 5.31 3.87 11.57
C ALA A 82 3.95 3.91 12.31
N GLN A 83 3.20 2.81 12.31
CA GLN A 83 1.86 2.68 12.91
C GLN A 83 0.86 3.73 12.40
N LYS A 84 0.98 4.10 11.12
CA LYS A 84 0.07 5.02 10.43
C LYS A 84 -0.81 4.28 9.43
N SER A 85 -2.00 4.81 9.19
CA SER A 85 -3.02 4.24 8.31
C SER A 85 -3.23 5.04 7.03
N CYS A 86 -4.10 4.53 6.14
CA CYS A 86 -4.41 5.08 4.82
C CYS A 86 -4.87 6.56 4.84
N ASP A 87 -5.50 6.99 5.93
CA ASP A 87 -6.00 8.36 6.16
C ASP A 87 -4.88 9.42 6.25
N SER A 88 -3.63 8.97 6.37
CA SER A 88 -2.44 9.82 6.24
C SER A 88 -2.31 10.42 4.83
N CYS A 89 -2.84 9.75 3.80
CA CYS A 89 -2.74 10.17 2.40
C CYS A 89 -4.07 10.18 1.67
N HIS A 90 -5.13 9.58 2.23
CA HIS A 90 -6.45 9.48 1.63
C HIS A 90 -7.53 10.06 2.53
N GLU A 91 -8.65 10.47 1.93
CA GLU A 91 -9.83 10.87 2.69
C GLU A 91 -10.74 9.66 2.88
N SER A 92 -11.10 9.38 4.14
CA SER A 92 -12.22 8.49 4.41
C SER A 92 -13.53 9.19 4.01
N SER A 93 -14.46 8.45 3.45
CA SER A 93 -15.83 8.93 3.23
C SER A 93 -16.51 9.30 4.55
N LYS A 94 -17.60 10.08 4.45
CA LYS A 94 -18.41 10.48 5.61
C LYS A 94 -19.05 9.29 6.35
N ASP A 95 -19.28 8.17 5.66
CA ASP A 95 -19.80 6.93 6.25
C ASP A 95 -18.70 6.00 6.80
N SER A 96 -17.42 6.41 6.72
CA SER A 96 -16.24 5.68 7.24
C SER A 96 -15.97 4.31 6.60
N GLN A 97 -16.79 3.87 5.65
CA GLN A 97 -16.69 2.54 5.05
C GLN A 97 -16.01 2.54 3.68
N SER A 98 -15.98 3.67 2.98
CA SER A 98 -15.29 3.81 1.70
C SER A 98 -14.09 4.75 1.79
N ILE A 99 -12.97 4.36 1.17
CA ILE A 99 -11.77 5.20 1.09
C ILE A 99 -11.75 5.86 -0.27
N ASN A 100 -11.61 7.19 -0.29
CA ASN A 100 -11.32 7.91 -1.51
C ASN A 100 -9.82 7.81 -1.81
N PHE A 101 -9.48 6.97 -2.80
CA PHE A 101 -8.09 6.74 -3.22
C PHE A 101 -7.46 7.90 -4.00
N GLY A 102 -8.15 9.02 -4.17
CA GLY A 102 -7.53 10.29 -4.53
C GLY A 102 -6.55 10.75 -3.45
N PHE A 103 -5.49 11.48 -3.83
CA PHE A 103 -4.58 12.05 -2.84
C PHE A 103 -5.30 13.13 -2.02
N LYS A 104 -5.28 12.98 -0.70
CA LYS A 104 -6.06 13.78 0.26
C LYS A 104 -5.89 15.27 0.02
N SER A 105 -7.02 15.98 0.02
CA SER A 105 -7.12 17.42 -0.20
C SER A 105 -6.63 17.94 -1.56
N VAL A 106 -6.31 17.08 -2.52
CA VAL A 106 -6.16 17.48 -3.92
C VAL A 106 -7.53 17.56 -4.57
N SER A 107 -7.85 18.72 -5.14
CA SER A 107 -9.09 18.96 -5.89
C SER A 107 -8.79 19.12 -7.37
N ASN A 108 -9.72 18.65 -8.21
CA ASN A 108 -9.71 18.90 -9.66
C ASN A 108 -9.88 20.39 -10.01
N SER A 109 -10.33 21.22 -9.05
CA SER A 109 -10.46 22.67 -9.22
C SER A 109 -9.15 23.44 -9.00
N MET A 110 -8.09 22.80 -8.50
CA MET A 110 -6.79 23.45 -8.32
C MET A 110 -6.16 23.78 -9.67
N SER A 111 -5.55 24.96 -9.76
CA SER A 111 -4.65 25.30 -10.86
C SER A 111 -3.42 24.40 -10.87
N TYR A 112 -2.69 24.41 -11.99
CA TYR A 112 -1.46 23.64 -12.13
C TYR A 112 -0.44 23.97 -11.02
N ASP A 113 -0.22 25.25 -10.71
CA ASP A 113 0.77 25.65 -9.70
C ASP A 113 0.32 25.33 -8.28
N GLU A 114 -0.97 25.46 -7.97
CA GLU A 114 -1.51 25.04 -6.67
C GLU A 114 -1.33 23.53 -6.46
N ALA A 115 -1.69 22.71 -7.46
CA ALA A 115 -1.52 21.27 -7.37
C ALA A 115 -0.04 20.89 -7.26
N LYS A 116 0.84 21.47 -8.09
CA LYS A 116 2.29 21.26 -8.04
C LYS A 116 2.87 21.57 -6.66
N ASN A 117 2.54 22.75 -6.11
CA ASN A 117 3.01 23.18 -4.81
C ASN A 117 2.48 22.27 -3.69
N PHE A 118 1.22 21.85 -3.79
CA PHE A 118 0.61 20.94 -2.83
C PHE A 118 1.33 19.57 -2.80
N TYR A 119 1.56 18.95 -3.95
CA TYR A 119 2.28 17.68 -4.03
C TYR A 119 3.70 17.80 -3.46
N HIS A 120 4.45 18.84 -3.84
CA HIS A 120 5.78 19.05 -3.28
C HIS A 120 5.75 19.24 -1.76
N ALA A 121 4.85 20.08 -1.26
CA ALA A 121 4.75 20.34 0.17
C ALA A 121 4.41 19.08 0.98
N LYS A 122 3.44 18.28 0.52
CA LYS A 122 3.01 17.07 1.24
C LYS A 122 4.02 15.93 1.13
N CYS A 123 4.52 15.65 -0.07
CA CYS A 123 5.48 14.57 -0.27
C CYS A 123 6.83 14.88 0.40
N VAL A 124 7.44 16.02 0.09
CA VAL A 124 8.75 16.38 0.67
C VAL A 124 8.63 16.64 2.16
N GLY A 125 7.54 17.26 2.62
CA GLY A 125 7.30 17.49 4.05
C GLY A 125 7.30 16.17 4.84
N CYS A 126 6.55 15.16 4.38
CA CYS A 126 6.56 13.85 5.04
C CYS A 126 7.93 13.18 4.99
N HIS A 127 8.65 13.26 3.87
CA HIS A 127 9.98 12.68 3.73
C HIS A 127 10.98 13.29 4.71
N VAL A 128 10.98 14.63 4.83
CA VAL A 128 11.86 15.35 5.77
C VAL A 128 11.55 14.97 7.22
N GLU A 129 10.28 14.92 7.61
CA GLU A 129 9.90 14.51 8.97
C GLU A 129 10.26 13.05 9.25
N ALA A 130 10.04 12.15 8.31
CA ALA A 130 10.42 10.74 8.46
C ALA A 130 11.95 10.59 8.67
N MET A 131 12.76 11.33 7.90
CA MET A 131 14.22 11.30 8.02
C MET A 131 14.75 11.92 9.32
N LYS A 132 14.00 12.86 9.92
CA LYS A 132 14.32 13.41 11.26
C LYS A 132 14.07 12.38 12.35
N LEU A 133 12.98 11.62 12.25
CA LEU A 133 12.62 10.59 13.20
C LEU A 133 13.52 9.35 13.08
N ASP A 134 13.91 9.00 11.86
CA ASP A 134 14.80 7.87 11.59
C ASP A 134 15.79 8.20 10.47
N LYS A 135 17.08 8.32 10.84
CA LYS A 135 18.19 8.65 9.91
C LYS A 135 18.49 7.54 8.90
N THR A 136 17.97 6.33 9.11
CA THR A 136 18.11 5.21 8.18
C THR A 136 17.19 5.35 6.96
N ILE A 137 16.08 6.09 7.09
CA ILE A 137 15.17 6.38 5.97
C ILE A 137 15.89 7.21 4.91
N LYS A 138 15.85 6.75 3.66
CA LYS A 138 16.38 7.46 2.49
C LYS A 138 15.23 7.82 1.56
N ALA A 139 14.65 8.99 1.79
CA ALA A 139 13.54 9.50 0.99
C ALA A 139 13.98 10.73 0.17
N PRO A 140 13.48 10.91 -1.08
CA PRO A 140 13.83 12.07 -1.89
C PRO A 140 13.41 13.39 -1.25
N VAL A 141 14.28 14.40 -1.34
CA VAL A 141 13.98 15.79 -0.92
C VAL A 141 13.91 16.74 -2.11
N LEU A 142 13.48 17.98 -1.89
CA LEU A 142 13.16 18.95 -2.95
C LEU A 142 14.29 19.18 -3.97
N THR A 143 15.55 19.15 -3.54
CA THR A 143 16.72 19.35 -4.41
C THR A 143 17.06 18.13 -5.29
N GLN A 144 16.39 16.99 -5.07
CA GLN A 144 16.63 15.73 -5.76
C GLN A 144 15.57 15.47 -6.82
N CYS A 145 15.36 16.43 -7.73
CA CYS A 145 14.25 16.44 -8.70
C CYS A 145 14.10 15.10 -9.44
N ARG A 146 15.22 14.52 -9.90
CA ARG A 146 15.25 13.29 -10.71
C ARG A 146 14.99 12.00 -9.91
N SER A 147 15.06 12.06 -8.57
CA SER A 147 14.72 10.92 -7.72
C SER A 147 13.21 10.66 -7.69
N CYS A 148 12.39 11.69 -7.90
CA CYS A 148 10.94 11.57 -8.09
C CYS A 148 10.56 11.61 -9.57
N HIS A 149 11.07 12.59 -10.31
CA HIS A 149 10.80 12.82 -11.72
C HIS A 149 11.78 12.06 -12.62
N SER A 150 11.56 10.76 -12.78
CA SER A 150 12.39 9.90 -13.63
C SER A 150 11.62 9.35 -14.82
N THR A 151 12.25 9.36 -16.00
CA THR A 151 11.78 8.62 -17.18
C THR A 151 12.18 7.14 -17.16
N ARG A 152 13.15 6.77 -16.30
CA ARG A 152 13.63 5.40 -16.12
C ARG A 152 13.27 4.93 -14.73
N SER A 153 12.36 3.97 -14.66
CA SER A 153 12.30 3.08 -13.52
C SER A 153 13.19 1.89 -13.82
N GLU A 154 14.25 1.69 -13.02
CA GLU A 154 15.06 0.46 -13.10
C GLU A 154 14.28 -0.79 -12.64
N VAL A 155 13.06 -0.60 -12.14
CA VAL A 155 12.17 -1.66 -11.66
C VAL A 155 11.16 -1.99 -12.75
N ALA A 156 11.19 -3.25 -13.21
CA ALA A 156 10.24 -3.76 -14.19
C ALA A 156 8.80 -3.66 -13.66
N VAL A 157 7.82 -3.51 -14.56
CA VAL A 157 6.39 -3.65 -14.20
C VAL A 157 6.01 -5.10 -14.27
N ALA A 158 5.42 -5.60 -13.19
CA ALA A 158 4.83 -6.93 -13.13
C ALA A 158 3.32 -6.89 -12.84
N PHE A 159 2.68 -5.75 -13.11
CA PHE A 159 1.24 -5.55 -12.96
C PHE A 159 0.44 -6.53 -13.83
N LYS A 160 -0.52 -7.20 -13.20
CA LYS A 160 -1.57 -7.99 -13.85
C LYS A 160 -2.95 -7.41 -13.52
N PRO A 161 -3.91 -7.47 -14.46
CA PRO A 161 -5.29 -7.07 -14.16
C PRO A 161 -5.86 -7.91 -13.01
N GLY A 162 -6.34 -7.24 -11.96
CA GLY A 162 -7.10 -7.91 -10.91
C GLY A 162 -8.48 -8.30 -11.44
N LYS A 163 -8.90 -9.53 -11.19
CA LYS A 163 -10.20 -10.07 -11.60
C LYS A 163 -10.73 -11.00 -10.53
N MET A 164 -12.05 -11.15 -10.48
CA MET A 164 -12.67 -12.20 -9.69
C MET A 164 -12.90 -13.40 -10.62
N SER A 165 -12.34 -14.56 -10.27
CA SER A 165 -12.69 -15.83 -10.90
C SER A 165 -13.99 -16.35 -10.30
N GLU A 166 -14.54 -17.41 -10.86
CA GLU A 166 -15.69 -18.10 -10.30
C GLU A 166 -15.40 -18.57 -8.85
N ASP A 167 -14.26 -19.21 -8.62
CA ASP A 167 -13.85 -19.66 -7.28
C ASP A 167 -13.72 -18.50 -6.28
N SER A 168 -13.14 -17.37 -6.69
CA SER A 168 -13.01 -16.23 -5.80
C SER A 168 -14.35 -15.52 -5.58
N HIS A 169 -15.26 -15.51 -6.57
CA HIS A 169 -16.63 -15.05 -6.39
C HIS A 169 -17.36 -15.90 -5.34
N MET A 170 -17.31 -17.24 -5.49
CA MET A 170 -17.91 -18.18 -4.54
C MET A 170 -17.36 -17.98 -3.12
N THR A 171 -16.06 -17.78 -2.98
CA THR A 171 -15.44 -17.49 -1.68
C THR A 171 -16.03 -16.25 -1.01
N HIS A 172 -16.38 -15.20 -1.77
CA HIS A 172 -17.02 -14.00 -1.22
C HIS A 172 -18.50 -14.27 -0.88
N GLN A 173 -19.21 -14.98 -1.75
CA GLN A 173 -20.61 -15.33 -1.55
C GLN A 173 -20.81 -16.17 -0.27
N GLU A 174 -19.90 -17.09 0.02
CA GLU A 174 -19.98 -17.98 1.19
C GLU A 174 -19.28 -17.42 2.44
N SER A 175 -18.68 -16.24 2.34
CA SER A 175 -17.88 -15.68 3.45
C SER A 175 -18.78 -15.27 4.62
N PRO A 176 -18.55 -15.81 5.83
CA PRO A 176 -19.28 -15.36 7.03
C PRO A 176 -18.90 -13.93 7.44
N ASN A 177 -17.82 -13.37 6.88
CA ASN A 177 -17.41 -11.99 7.12
C ASN A 177 -18.14 -10.97 6.22
N ILE A 178 -18.98 -11.44 5.30
CA ILE A 178 -19.79 -10.61 4.39
C ILE A 178 -21.26 -10.98 4.61
N PRO A 179 -21.87 -10.52 5.72
CA PRO A 179 -23.25 -10.85 6.03
C PRO A 179 -24.21 -10.20 5.03
N PRO A 180 -25.39 -10.82 4.76
CA PRO A 180 -26.46 -10.20 4.00
C PRO A 180 -26.84 -8.81 4.51
N LEU A 181 -27.27 -7.94 3.60
CA LEU A 181 -27.93 -6.70 3.99
C LEU A 181 -29.24 -7.01 4.71
N LYS A 182 -29.72 -6.05 5.51
CA LYS A 182 -31.01 -6.15 6.18
C LYS A 182 -32.11 -6.44 5.15
N ASP A 183 -32.97 -7.41 5.44
CA ASP A 183 -34.09 -7.83 4.59
C ASP A 183 -33.66 -8.54 3.28
N GLN A 184 -32.43 -9.10 3.22
CA GLN A 184 -31.97 -9.99 2.16
C GLN A 184 -31.51 -11.35 2.72
N ASP A 185 -31.77 -12.42 1.96
CA ASP A 185 -31.33 -13.78 2.31
C ASP A 185 -29.90 -14.07 1.83
N THR A 186 -29.40 -13.30 0.85
CA THR A 186 -28.06 -13.44 0.26
C THR A 186 -27.23 -12.17 0.46
N ASN A 187 -25.91 -12.27 0.31
CA ASN A 187 -25.02 -11.12 0.40
C ASN A 187 -24.78 -10.40 -0.93
N CYS A 188 -25.53 -10.72 -1.99
CA CYS A 188 -25.36 -10.12 -3.32
C CYS A 188 -25.41 -8.59 -3.26
N GLY A 189 -26.38 -8.05 -2.51
CA GLY A 189 -26.61 -6.62 -2.36
C GLY A 189 -25.49 -5.85 -1.64
N VAL A 190 -24.55 -6.55 -1.00
CA VAL A 190 -23.36 -5.92 -0.39
C VAL A 190 -22.41 -5.36 -1.47
N CYS A 191 -22.43 -5.95 -2.67
CA CYS A 191 -21.56 -5.57 -3.79
C CYS A 191 -22.34 -5.11 -5.02
N HIS A 192 -23.40 -5.85 -5.39
CA HIS A 192 -24.19 -5.58 -6.57
C HIS A 192 -25.23 -4.49 -6.32
N HIS A 193 -25.33 -3.58 -7.29
CA HIS A 193 -26.26 -2.47 -7.23
C HIS A 193 -26.74 -2.06 -8.62
N THR A 194 -27.92 -1.47 -8.67
CA THR A 194 -28.46 -0.80 -9.85
C THR A 194 -28.87 0.63 -9.50
N PHE A 195 -28.98 1.49 -10.51
CA PHE A 195 -29.43 2.86 -10.32
C PHE A 195 -30.96 2.93 -10.46
N ASP A 196 -31.63 3.34 -9.38
CA ASP A 196 -33.05 3.69 -9.41
C ASP A 196 -33.19 5.15 -9.86
N ALA A 197 -33.69 5.37 -11.07
CA ALA A 197 -33.87 6.70 -11.65
C ALA A 197 -34.96 7.52 -10.94
N GLN A 198 -35.98 6.88 -10.35
CA GLN A 198 -37.04 7.56 -9.63
C GLN A 198 -36.54 8.04 -8.26
N ALA A 199 -35.86 7.16 -7.53
CA ALA A 199 -35.28 7.48 -6.23
C ALA A 199 -33.92 8.21 -6.33
N LYS A 200 -33.35 8.30 -7.53
CA LYS A 200 -32.03 8.91 -7.83
C LYS A 200 -30.91 8.38 -6.94
N LYS A 201 -30.91 7.07 -6.66
CA LYS A 201 -29.96 6.42 -5.77
C LYS A 201 -29.59 5.03 -6.26
N LEU A 202 -28.45 4.54 -5.79
CA LEU A 202 -28.10 3.13 -5.97
C LEU A 202 -28.93 2.30 -5.00
N VAL A 203 -29.48 1.19 -5.50
CA VAL A 203 -30.21 0.20 -4.71
C VAL A 203 -29.51 -1.14 -4.87
N ALA A 204 -29.52 -1.93 -3.79
CA ALA A 204 -28.96 -3.27 -3.81
C ALA A 204 -29.65 -4.13 -4.88
N ASP A 205 -28.85 -4.92 -5.58
CA ASP A 205 -29.29 -5.81 -6.65
C ASP A 205 -29.05 -7.27 -6.24
N ASP A 206 -29.90 -8.18 -6.71
CA ASP A 206 -29.82 -9.61 -6.39
C ASP A 206 -28.62 -10.32 -7.07
N GLY A 207 -27.89 -9.58 -7.91
CA GLY A 207 -26.67 -10.04 -8.55
C GLY A 207 -26.93 -10.89 -9.78
N ASN A 208 -28.04 -10.66 -10.52
CA ASN A 208 -28.47 -11.29 -11.79
C ASN A 208 -27.41 -11.39 -12.92
N GLY A 209 -26.23 -11.95 -12.64
CA GLY A 209 -25.12 -12.22 -13.58
C GLY A 209 -24.39 -11.00 -14.13
N ALA A 210 -24.69 -9.78 -13.67
CA ALA A 210 -24.08 -8.57 -14.20
C ALA A 210 -22.68 -8.35 -13.60
N ASN A 211 -21.65 -8.48 -14.45
CA ASN A 211 -20.29 -8.09 -14.10
C ASN A 211 -20.17 -6.57 -13.97
N CYS A 212 -19.30 -6.08 -13.07
CA CYS A 212 -19.11 -4.64 -12.83
C CYS A 212 -18.83 -3.85 -14.12
N ASN A 213 -18.11 -4.47 -15.06
CA ASN A 213 -17.69 -3.83 -16.30
C ASN A 213 -18.81 -3.64 -17.35
N SER A 214 -20.02 -4.13 -17.08
CA SER A 214 -21.21 -3.84 -17.90
C SER A 214 -21.60 -2.36 -17.83
N CYS A 215 -21.44 -1.75 -16.64
CA CYS A 215 -21.75 -0.34 -16.40
C CYS A 215 -20.49 0.49 -16.10
N HIS A 216 -19.50 -0.08 -15.40
CA HIS A 216 -18.26 0.61 -15.07
C HIS A 216 -17.22 0.40 -16.17
N THR A 217 -17.01 1.40 -17.02
CA THR A 217 -16.08 1.33 -18.15
C THR A 217 -14.70 1.90 -17.80
N LYS A 218 -13.85 2.22 -18.79
CA LYS A 218 -12.49 2.74 -18.54
C LYS A 218 -12.48 4.16 -17.96
N VAL A 219 -13.56 4.92 -18.13
CA VAL A 219 -13.66 6.33 -17.73
C VAL A 219 -14.93 6.55 -16.92
N ASP A 220 -14.93 7.58 -16.08
CA ASP A 220 -16.14 8.04 -15.42
C ASP A 220 -17.14 8.52 -16.49
N GLN A 221 -18.42 8.19 -16.34
CA GLN A 221 -19.47 8.53 -17.31
C GLN A 221 -20.60 9.32 -16.66
N GLN A 222 -21.39 9.96 -17.50
CA GLN A 222 -22.70 10.52 -17.16
C GLN A 222 -23.70 10.00 -18.18
N LEU A 223 -24.66 9.20 -17.73
CA LEU A 223 -25.65 8.57 -18.59
C LEU A 223 -26.94 9.40 -18.66
N ALA A 224 -27.76 9.13 -19.69
CA ALA A 224 -28.99 9.87 -19.96
C ALA A 224 -30.05 9.68 -18.87
N ASP A 225 -30.01 8.55 -18.15
CA ASP A 225 -30.87 8.27 -16.99
C ASP A 225 -30.48 9.06 -15.73
N GLY A 226 -29.42 9.87 -15.80
CA GLY A 226 -28.91 10.68 -14.69
C GLY A 226 -27.90 9.96 -13.80
N SER A 227 -27.62 8.68 -14.05
CA SER A 227 -26.59 7.94 -13.35
C SER A 227 -25.18 8.42 -13.73
N LYS A 228 -24.24 8.26 -12.80
CA LYS A 228 -22.85 8.70 -12.93
C LYS A 228 -21.88 7.57 -12.56
N PRO A 229 -21.84 6.47 -13.34
CA PRO A 229 -20.96 5.37 -13.02
C PRO A 229 -19.50 5.81 -13.13
N MET A 230 -18.73 5.49 -12.09
CA MET A 230 -17.30 5.71 -12.06
C MET A 230 -16.59 4.71 -12.99
N SER A 231 -15.36 5.01 -13.41
CA SER A 231 -14.51 4.03 -14.08
C SER A 231 -14.36 2.74 -13.26
N LEU A 232 -14.21 1.61 -13.94
CA LEU A 232 -13.98 0.29 -13.33
C LEU A 232 -12.81 0.34 -12.36
N LYS A 233 -11.72 1.00 -12.75
CA LYS A 233 -10.56 1.20 -11.88
C LYS A 233 -11.00 1.84 -10.56
N LYS A 234 -11.76 2.93 -10.61
CA LYS A 234 -12.17 3.65 -9.40
C LYS A 234 -13.19 2.85 -8.58
N ALA A 235 -14.20 2.27 -9.23
CA ALA A 235 -15.23 1.46 -8.60
C ALA A 235 -14.63 0.23 -7.88
N SER A 236 -13.77 -0.55 -8.56
CA SER A 236 -13.14 -1.73 -7.99
C SER A 236 -12.21 -1.39 -6.82
N HIS A 237 -11.37 -0.36 -6.92
CA HIS A 237 -10.52 0.01 -5.78
C HIS A 237 -11.38 0.48 -4.60
N MET A 238 -12.36 1.37 -4.83
CA MET A 238 -13.24 1.89 -3.79
C MET A 238 -14.05 0.80 -3.08
N SER A 239 -14.56 -0.19 -3.81
CA SER A 239 -15.33 -1.29 -3.22
C SER A 239 -14.43 -2.33 -2.55
N CYS A 240 -13.56 -2.98 -3.34
CA CYS A 240 -12.80 -4.15 -2.89
C CYS A 240 -11.77 -3.79 -1.82
N VAL A 241 -10.94 -2.77 -2.08
CA VAL A 241 -9.84 -2.42 -1.18
C VAL A 241 -10.37 -1.81 0.12
N SER A 242 -11.43 -0.99 0.07
CA SER A 242 -12.02 -0.45 1.30
C SER A 242 -12.63 -1.54 2.17
N CYS A 243 -13.38 -2.48 1.58
CA CYS A 243 -13.94 -3.61 2.31
C CYS A 243 -12.82 -4.47 2.92
N HIS A 244 -11.84 -4.89 2.13
CA HIS A 244 -10.74 -5.73 2.62
C HIS A 244 -9.92 -5.03 3.71
N TYR A 245 -9.59 -3.75 3.53
CA TYR A 245 -8.88 -2.98 4.55
C TYR A 245 -9.68 -2.87 5.85
N ASN A 246 -10.96 -2.52 5.76
CA ASN A 246 -11.81 -2.36 6.95
C ASN A 246 -12.03 -3.69 7.67
N THR A 247 -12.28 -4.77 6.92
CA THR A 247 -12.40 -6.12 7.45
C THR A 247 -11.11 -6.55 8.15
N ALA A 248 -9.94 -6.37 7.53
CA ALA A 248 -8.66 -6.71 8.14
C ALA A 248 -8.35 -5.85 9.38
N LYS A 249 -8.65 -4.55 9.32
CA LYS A 249 -8.47 -3.61 10.45
C LYS A 249 -9.31 -3.98 11.65
N ASN A 250 -10.55 -4.43 11.43
CA ASN A 250 -11.51 -4.73 12.49
C ASN A 250 -11.49 -6.21 12.93
N ALA A 251 -10.75 -7.07 12.22
CA ALA A 251 -10.68 -8.49 12.51
C ALA A 251 -9.91 -8.78 13.80
N ALA A 252 -10.39 -9.77 14.56
CA ALA A 252 -9.66 -10.32 15.69
C ALA A 252 -8.30 -10.90 15.25
N GLU A 253 -7.33 -10.92 16.16
CA GLU A 253 -6.04 -11.58 15.91
C GLU A 253 -6.24 -13.06 15.56
N GLY A 254 -5.54 -13.55 14.53
CA GLY A 254 -5.68 -14.93 14.03
C GLY A 254 -6.89 -15.19 13.12
N SER A 255 -7.76 -14.21 12.87
CA SER A 255 -8.88 -14.38 11.94
C SER A 255 -8.42 -14.40 10.47
N THR A 256 -9.06 -15.23 9.65
CA THR A 256 -8.89 -15.24 8.18
C THR A 256 -9.30 -13.92 7.54
N ALA A 257 -10.14 -13.11 8.21
CA ALA A 257 -10.46 -11.75 7.77
C ALA A 257 -9.21 -10.83 7.70
N LYS A 258 -8.13 -11.12 8.44
CA LYS A 258 -6.85 -10.40 8.32
C LYS A 258 -6.07 -10.72 7.04
N THR A 259 -6.42 -11.78 6.32
CA THR A 259 -5.70 -12.21 5.12
C THR A 259 -6.31 -11.65 3.83
N ALA A 260 -7.39 -10.87 3.91
CA ALA A 260 -8.00 -10.25 2.74
C ALA A 260 -7.00 -9.28 2.06
N PRO A 261 -6.75 -9.41 0.75
CA PRO A 261 -5.69 -8.66 0.06
C PRO A 261 -6.09 -7.20 -0.16
N TYR A 262 -5.27 -6.25 0.30
CA TYR A 262 -5.49 -4.80 0.08
C TYR A 262 -4.23 -4.05 -0.37
N THR A 263 -3.13 -4.74 -0.65
CA THR A 263 -1.92 -4.15 -1.26
C THR A 263 -1.92 -4.34 -2.77
N CYS A 264 -1.19 -3.50 -3.49
CA CYS A 264 -1.15 -3.56 -4.96
C CYS A 264 -0.63 -4.93 -5.42
N ASN A 265 0.46 -5.41 -4.83
CA ASN A 265 1.07 -6.68 -5.21
C ASN A 265 0.19 -7.89 -4.85
N SER A 266 -0.64 -7.80 -3.81
CA SER A 266 -1.55 -8.89 -3.46
C SER A 266 -2.68 -9.11 -4.47
N CYS A 267 -3.13 -8.06 -5.17
CA CYS A 267 -4.20 -8.15 -6.19
C CYS A 267 -3.69 -8.08 -7.64
N HIS A 268 -2.48 -7.56 -7.85
CA HIS A 268 -1.93 -7.27 -9.19
C HIS A 268 -0.55 -7.87 -9.44
N GLY A 269 0.05 -8.56 -8.46
CA GLY A 269 1.38 -9.16 -8.56
C GLY A 269 1.41 -10.56 -9.15
N GLN A 270 2.54 -11.25 -8.98
CA GLN A 270 2.64 -12.68 -9.32
C GLN A 270 1.88 -13.51 -8.28
N GLY A 271 0.91 -14.34 -8.73
CA GLY A 271 0.03 -15.12 -7.86
C GLY A 271 -1.37 -14.53 -7.67
N ALA A 272 -1.62 -13.34 -8.24
CA ALA A 272 -2.97 -12.81 -8.46
C ALA A 272 -3.67 -13.47 -9.67
#